data_AF-A0A0Q4JPY2-F1
#
_entry.id   AF-A0A0Q4JPY2-F1
#
_cell.length_a   1.000
_cell.length_b   1.000
_cell.length_c   1.000
_cell.angle_alpha   90.00
_cell.angle_beta   90.00
_cell.angle_gamma   90.00
#
_symmetry.space_group_name_H-M   'P 1'
#
loop_
_entity.id
_entity.type
_entity.pdbx_description
1 polymer ?
#
loop_
_entity_poly.entity_id
_entity_poly.type
_entity_poly.pdbx_seq_one_letter_code
_entity_poly.pdbx_strand_id
1 'polypeptide(L)' 'MITPAPSASRIKRYAAEAAAAHDVEPADVMGTARTVALVQARWAMWKRLSDEGFSIASIARAFGRHHTTVLYALRKVG' A
#
# COMPACT_ATOMS: atom_id res chain seq x y z
N MET A 1 20.60 -4.35 1.53
CA MET A 1 20.35 -3.62 0.28
C MET A 1 19.21 -2.64 0.51
N ILE A 2 19.39 -1.36 0.18
CA ILE A 2 18.29 -0.38 0.22
C ILE A 2 17.52 -0.54 -1.09
N THR A 3 16.38 -1.25 -1.07
CA THR A 3 15.55 -1.40 -2.27
C THR A 3 14.98 -0.02 -2.64
N PRO A 4 14.99 0.38 -3.92
CA PRO A 4 14.39 1.64 -4.35
C PRO A 4 12.91 1.68 -3.98
N ALA A 5 12.38 2.89 -3.78
CA ALA A 5 10.95 3.09 -3.59
C ALA A 5 10.19 2.68 -4.86
N PRO A 6 8.94 2.18 -4.74
CA PRO A 6 8.09 1.95 -5.89
C PRO A 6 7.92 3.20 -6.75
N SER A 7 7.88 3.04 -8.07
CA SER A 7 7.63 4.16 -8.99
C SER A 7 6.21 4.69 -8.83
N ALA A 8 6.01 5.99 -9.13
CA ALA A 8 4.68 6.60 -9.09
C ALA A 8 3.67 5.89 -10.01
N SER A 9 4.10 5.37 -11.16
CA SER A 9 3.27 4.58 -12.07
C SER A 9 2.78 3.27 -11.45
N ARG A 10 3.64 2.55 -10.71
CA ARG A 10 3.26 1.34 -9.98
C ARG A 10 2.31 1.63 -8.85
N ILE A 11 2.59 2.68 -8.06
CA ILE A 11 1.72 3.10 -6.96
C ILE A 11 0.32 3.41 -7.50
N LYS A 12 0.20 4.21 -8.56
CA LYS A 12 -1.09 4.52 -9.18
C LYS A 12 -1.82 3.27 -9.66
N ARG A 13 -1.10 2.36 -10.34
CA ARG A 13 -1.68 1.10 -10.81
C ARG A 13 -2.24 0.27 -9.66
N TYR A 14 -1.45 0.03 -8.62
CA TYR A 14 -1.89 -0.82 -7.51
C TYR A 14 -2.90 -0.14 -6.58
N ALA A 15 -2.88 1.19 -6.49
CA ALA A 15 -3.95 1.94 -5.85
C ALA A 15 -5.28 1.74 -6.60
N ALA A 16 -5.27 1.79 -7.93
CA ALA A 16 -6.47 1.55 -8.75
C ALA A 16 -6.96 0.09 -8.65
N GLU A 17 -6.06 -0.89 -8.70
CA GLU A 17 -6.41 -2.31 -8.51
C GLU A 17 -7.05 -2.55 -7.12
N ALA A 18 -6.46 -1.98 -6.06
CA ALA A 18 -6.99 -2.11 -4.71
C ALA A 18 -8.32 -1.34 -4.52
N ALA A 19 -8.45 -0.16 -5.13
CA ALA A 19 -9.66 0.63 -5.09
C ALA A 19 -10.86 -0.13 -5.69
N ALA A 20 -10.67 -0.72 -6.87
CA ALA A 20 -11.69 -1.54 -7.53
C ALA A 20 -12.09 -2.77 -6.70
N ALA A 21 -11.12 -3.41 -6.02
CA ALA A 21 -11.40 -4.58 -5.18
C ALA A 21 -12.20 -4.26 -3.90
N HIS A 22 -12.22 -3.00 -3.46
CA HIS A 22 -12.82 -2.57 -2.21
C HIS A 22 -13.95 -1.54 -2.38
N ASP A 23 -14.36 -1.26 -3.61
CA ASP A 23 -15.41 -0.29 -3.98
C ASP A 23 -15.14 1.11 -3.38
N VAL A 24 -13.93 1.62 -3.59
CA VAL A 24 -13.48 2.95 -3.12
C VAL A 24 -12.76 3.71 -4.24
N GLU A 25 -12.50 5.00 -4.04
CA GLU A 25 -11.75 5.82 -5.01
C GLU A 25 -10.23 5.64 -4.84
N PRO A 26 -9.43 5.52 -5.94
CA PRO A 26 -7.98 5.39 -5.86
C PRO A 26 -7.28 6.54 -5.10
N ALA A 27 -7.83 7.75 -5.18
CA ALA A 27 -7.33 8.90 -4.43
C ALA A 27 -7.41 8.68 -2.91
N ASP A 28 -8.47 8.03 -2.44
CA ASP A 28 -8.69 7.76 -1.01
C ASP A 28 -7.78 6.66 -0.48
N VAL A 29 -7.43 5.68 -1.33
CA VAL A 29 -6.44 4.64 -1.00
C VAL A 29 -5.08 5.29 -0.68
N MET A 30 -4.69 6.32 -1.42
CA MET A 30 -3.47 7.10 -1.19
C MET A 30 -3.60 8.13 -0.06
N GLY A 31 -4.84 8.47 0.34
CA GLY A 31 -5.15 9.49 1.34
C GLY A 31 -4.85 9.10 2.79
N THR A 32 -5.31 9.94 3.73
CA THR A 32 -5.12 9.75 5.19
C THR A 32 -6.35 9.20 5.91
N ALA A 33 -7.51 9.19 5.25
CA ALA A 33 -8.76 8.65 5.80
C ALA A 33 -8.62 7.15 6.15
N ARG A 34 -9.32 6.74 7.22
CA ARG A 34 -9.13 5.44 7.87
C ARG A 34 -10.43 4.64 8.06
N THR A 35 -11.37 4.75 7.13
CA THR A 35 -12.50 3.80 7.12
C THR A 35 -11.99 2.39 6.91
N VAL A 36 -12.77 1.39 7.33
CA VAL A 36 -12.36 -0.02 7.21
C VAL A 36 -12.02 -0.37 5.76
N ALA A 37 -12.86 0.03 4.80
CA ALA A 37 -12.65 -0.20 3.37
C ALA A 37 -11.32 0.40 2.87
N LEU A 38 -11.03 1.67 3.21
CA LEU A 38 -9.80 2.35 2.79
C LEU A 38 -8.54 1.76 3.42
N VAL A 39 -8.64 1.31 4.68
CA VAL A 39 -7.54 0.64 5.36
C VAL A 39 -7.23 -0.69 4.68
N GLN A 40 -8.25 -1.49 4.39
CA GLN A 40 -8.09 -2.78 3.70
C GLN A 40 -7.55 -2.61 2.28
N ALA A 41 -8.09 -1.65 1.51
CA ALA A 41 -7.56 -1.32 0.18
C ALA A 41 -6.09 -0.92 0.21
N ARG A 42 -5.69 -0.09 1.19
CA ARG A 42 -4.29 0.30 1.35
C ARG A 42 -3.40 -0.89 1.71
N TRP A 43 -3.89 -1.81 2.53
CA TRP A 43 -3.15 -3.02 2.88
C TRP A 43 -2.99 -3.96 1.69
N ALA A 44 -4.04 -4.13 0.87
CA ALA A 44 -3.98 -4.90 -0.37
C ALA A 44 -2.96 -4.31 -1.35
N MET A 45 -2.93 -2.99 -1.51
CA MET A 45 -1.93 -2.30 -2.31
C MET A 45 -0.49 -2.56 -1.79
N TRP A 46 -0.27 -2.47 -0.47
CA TRP A 46 1.05 -2.74 0.12
C TRP A 46 1.46 -4.21 -0.01
N LYS A 47 0.50 -5.13 0.11
CA LYS A 47 0.75 -6.56 -0.14
C LYS A 47 1.20 -6.77 -1.58
N ARG A 48 0.54 -6.14 -2.54
CA ARG A 48 0.92 -6.24 -3.96
C ARG A 48 2.33 -5.73 -4.23
N LEU A 49 2.71 -4.61 -3.63
CA LEU A 49 4.08 -4.08 -3.69
C LEU A 49 5.09 -5.02 -3.03
N SER A 50 4.75 -5.60 -1.87
CA SER A 50 5.61 -6.58 -1.20
C SER A 50 5.81 -7.83 -2.06
N ASP A 51 4.77 -8.29 -2.76
CA ASP A 51 4.81 -9.45 -3.65
C ASP A 51 5.65 -9.19 -4.91
N GLU A 52 5.78 -7.93 -5.35
CA GLU A 52 6.70 -7.52 -6.41
C GLU A 52 8.17 -7.40 -5.92
N GLY A 53 8.41 -7.61 -4.62
CA GLY A 53 9.75 -7.60 -4.03
C GLY A 53 10.19 -6.29 -3.38
N PHE A 54 9.28 -5.31 -3.22
CA PHE A 54 9.61 -4.09 -2.50
C PHE A 54 9.71 -4.35 -0.99
N SER A 55 10.75 -3.80 -0.36
CA SER A 55 10.94 -3.94 1.08
C SER A 55 9.90 -3.13 1.89
N ILE A 56 9.60 -3.57 3.10
CA ILE A 56 8.71 -2.87 4.05
C ILE A 56 9.16 -1.42 4.24
N ALA A 57 10.46 -1.18 4.38
CA ALA A 57 11.03 0.16 4.54
C ALA A 57 10.84 1.03 3.29
N SER A 58 10.99 0.45 2.09
CA SER A 58 10.79 1.16 0.82
C SER A 58 9.34 1.56 0.61
N ILE A 59 8.40 0.66 0.92
CA ILE A 59 6.96 0.92 0.89
C ILE A 59 6.63 2.01 1.91
N ALA A 60 7.06 1.86 3.16
CA ALA A 60 6.80 2.83 4.23
C ALA A 60 7.29 4.24 3.87
N ARG A 61 8.49 4.36 3.29
CA ARG A 61 9.03 5.63 2.79
C ARG A 61 8.16 6.23 1.68
N ALA A 62 7.71 5.42 0.72
CA ALA A 62 6.89 5.89 -0.39
C ALA A 62 5.54 6.48 0.06
N PHE A 63 5.01 6.02 1.20
CA PHE A 63 3.73 6.48 1.75
C PHE A 63 3.87 7.38 2.99
N GLY A 64 5.09 7.77 3.37
CA GLY A 64 5.33 8.59 4.56
C GLY A 64 4.83 7.93 5.86
N ARG A 65 4.89 6.59 5.95
CA ARG A 65 4.42 5.81 7.11
C ARG A 65 5.59 5.21 7.87
N HIS A 66 5.33 4.83 9.12
CA HIS A 66 6.28 4.04 9.87
C HIS A 66 6.31 2.60 9.35
N HIS A 67 7.49 1.99 9.27
CA HIS A 67 7.67 0.63 8.73
C HIS A 67 6.85 -0.42 9.49
N THR A 68 6.64 -0.23 10.80
CA THR A 68 5.78 -1.13 11.60
C THR A 68 4.31 -1.10 11.17
N THR A 69 3.81 0.01 10.61
CA THR A 69 2.45 0.10 10.06
C THR A 69 2.30 -0.80 8.84
N VAL A 70 3.31 -0.80 7.96
CA VAL A 70 3.34 -1.67 6.78
C VAL A 70 3.50 -3.13 7.22
N LEU A 71 4.39 -3.43 8.16
CA LEU A 71 4.54 -4.77 8.74
C LEU A 71 3.22 -5.30 9.32
N TYR A 72 2.52 -4.47 10.10
CA TYR A 72 1.24 -4.84 10.69
C TYR A 72 0.19 -5.17 9.62
N ALA A 73 0.10 -4.34 8.58
CA ALA A 73 -0.79 -4.58 7.45
C ALA A 73 -0.50 -5.90 6.73
N LEU A 74 0.78 -6.17 6.41
CA LEU A 74 1.18 -7.39 5.71
C LEU A 74 0.89 -8.66 6.53
N ARG A 75 1.01 -8.60 7.86
CA ARG A 75 0.64 -9.69 8.77
C ARG A 75 -0.88 -9.94 8.88
N LYS A 76 -1.70 -8.98 8.45
CA LYS A 76 -3.16 -9.09 8.48
C LYS A 76 -3.76 -9.59 7.17
N VAL A 77 -3.07 -9.34 6.06
CA VAL A 77 -3.51 -9.71 4.70
C VAL A 77 -2.87 -11.02 4.21
N GLY A 78 -1.71 -11.39 4.74
CA GLY A 78 -1.12 -12.72 4.56
C GLY A 78 -1.68 -13.73 5.54
#